data_AF-A0A1F7US65-F1
#
_entry.id   AF-A0A1F7US65-F1
#
_cell.length_a   1.000
_cell.length_b   1.000
_cell.length_c   1.000
_cell.angle_alpha   90.00
_cell.angle_beta   90.00
_cell.angle_gamma   90.00
#
_symmetry.space_group_name_H-M   'P 1'
#
loop_
_entity.id
_entity.type
_entity.pdbx_description
1 polymer ?
#
loop_
_entity_poly.entity_id
_entity_poly.type
_entity_poly.pdbx_seq_one_letter_code
_entity_poly.pdbx_strand_id
1 'polypeptide(L)'
;MIANGLEKATALAQQFFSLGLPCSLQDLKTAFRKKAKQLHTDTSGGDTKAAFVTMKEAYDFLVSLKETMSGVFAENGSGTKKFATTVEGLPLTELGLGLGPTTNGRDCPDCGRAGYTKDFGNAFTVCEKCDKRGTIPRAYACRYCEGTGRFVQARSRREVSCRACGGSGRFKDPRQRQLCPHCLGTKTIWGKPDTVFYRKCWKCHGTGEIQVFNPVIIKGSLG
;
A
#
# COMPACT_ATOMS: atom_id res chain seq x y z
N MET A 1 8.91 16.55 -38.22
CA MET A 1 10.10 16.83 -37.38
C MET A 1 9.93 16.43 -35.90
N ILE A 2 9.00 15.52 -35.55
CA ILE A 2 8.73 15.16 -34.13
C ILE A 2 9.46 13.87 -33.69
N ALA A 3 9.79 12.97 -34.63
CA ALA A 3 10.42 11.68 -34.34
C ALA A 3 11.85 11.80 -33.72
N ASN A 4 12.62 12.82 -34.12
CA ASN A 4 14.02 12.97 -33.71
C ASN A 4 14.18 13.41 -32.24
N GLY A 5 13.16 14.07 -31.66
CA GLY A 5 13.20 14.55 -30.28
C GLY A 5 13.04 13.45 -29.23
N LEU A 6 12.15 12.48 -29.49
CA LEU A 6 11.87 11.38 -28.57
C LEU A 6 12.99 10.33 -28.55
N GLU A 7 13.56 10.04 -29.72
CA GLU A 7 14.72 9.14 -29.84
C GLU A 7 15.93 9.70 -29.08
N LYS A 8 16.21 11.01 -29.25
CA LYS A 8 17.26 11.71 -28.50
C LYS A 8 16.99 11.72 -26.99
N ALA A 9 15.74 11.95 -26.57
CA ALA A 9 15.37 11.91 -25.16
C ALA A 9 15.57 10.51 -24.55
N THR A 10 15.20 9.46 -25.28
CA THR A 10 15.34 8.07 -24.85
C THR A 10 16.82 7.69 -24.71
N ALA A 11 17.65 8.06 -25.70
CA ALA A 11 19.08 7.82 -25.67
C ALA A 11 19.76 8.50 -24.47
N LEU A 12 19.44 9.77 -24.21
CA LEU A 12 20.00 10.53 -23.08
C LEU A 12 19.56 9.97 -21.73
N ALA A 13 18.27 9.62 -21.59
CA ALA A 13 17.73 9.02 -20.37
C ALA A 13 18.41 7.69 -20.04
N GLN A 14 18.63 6.85 -21.05
CA GLN A 14 19.28 5.55 -20.89
C GLN A 14 20.79 5.68 -20.62
N GLN A 15 21.49 6.53 -21.38
CA GLN A 15 22.94 6.72 -21.27
C GLN A 15 23.35 7.33 -19.93
N PHE A 16 22.68 8.39 -19.49
CA PHE A 16 23.10 9.13 -18.29
C PHE A 16 22.41 8.65 -17.02
N PHE A 17 21.13 8.27 -17.09
CA PHE A 17 20.30 8.00 -15.90
C PHE A 17 19.86 6.53 -15.77
N SER A 18 20.12 5.69 -16.79
CA SER A 18 19.67 4.29 -16.84
C SER A 18 18.15 4.16 -16.66
N LEU A 19 17.40 5.12 -17.21
CA LEU A 19 15.94 5.16 -17.17
C LEU A 19 15.37 4.87 -18.57
N GLY A 20 14.25 4.14 -18.63
CA GLY A 20 13.43 4.02 -19.83
C GLY A 20 12.30 5.05 -19.81
N LEU A 21 11.98 5.62 -20.99
CA LEU A 21 10.83 6.51 -21.15
C LEU A 21 9.57 5.71 -21.52
N PRO A 22 8.37 6.11 -21.06
CA PRO A 22 8.09 7.26 -20.19
C PRO A 22 8.50 7.00 -18.74
N CYS A 23 9.19 7.95 -18.10
CA CYS A 23 9.55 7.89 -16.68
C CYS A 23 8.84 8.98 -15.87
N SER A 24 8.84 8.89 -14.54
CA SER A 24 8.38 10.01 -13.72
C SER A 24 9.45 11.11 -13.62
N LEU A 25 9.01 12.36 -13.43
CA LEU A 25 9.93 13.47 -13.20
C LEU A 25 10.71 13.32 -11.87
N GLN A 26 10.14 12.60 -10.90
CA GLN A 26 10.85 12.28 -9.66
C GLN A 26 11.94 11.24 -9.86
N ASP A 27 11.73 10.23 -10.70
CA ASP A 27 12.74 9.23 -11.02
C ASP A 27 13.93 9.90 -11.71
N LEU A 28 13.66 10.79 -12.67
CA LEU A 28 14.69 11.59 -13.33
C LEU A 28 15.47 12.44 -12.31
N LYS A 29 14.79 13.19 -11.43
CA LYS A 29 15.44 13.97 -10.36
C LYS A 29 16.26 13.11 -9.40
N THR A 30 15.79 11.91 -9.10
CA THR A 30 16.45 11.00 -8.16
C THR A 30 17.69 10.37 -8.79
N ALA A 31 17.59 9.93 -10.06
CA ALA A 31 18.72 9.45 -10.83
C ALA A 31 19.78 10.54 -11.04
N PHE A 32 19.35 11.77 -11.35
CA PHE A 32 20.25 12.93 -11.46
C PHE A 32 21.00 13.17 -10.14
N ARG A 33 20.31 13.26 -9.01
CA ARG A 33 20.95 13.46 -7.70
C ARG A 33 21.92 12.33 -7.34
N LYS A 34 21.58 11.08 -7.69
CA LYS A 34 22.43 9.92 -7.46
C LYS A 34 23.72 9.98 -8.28
N LYS A 35 23.61 10.27 -9.58
CA LYS A 35 24.75 10.44 -10.49
C LYS A 35 25.59 11.68 -10.18
N ALA A 36 24.95 12.79 -9.81
CA ALA A 36 25.62 14.03 -9.38
C ALA A 36 26.51 13.81 -8.16
N LYS A 37 26.04 13.02 -7.18
CA LYS A 37 26.85 12.64 -6.00
C LYS A 37 28.06 11.78 -6.38
N GLN A 38 27.92 10.90 -7.37
CA GLN A 38 29.01 10.03 -7.83
C GLN A 38 30.10 10.81 -8.60
N LEU A 39 29.72 11.87 -9.31
CA LEU A 39 30.62 12.72 -10.10
C LEU A 39 31.15 13.94 -9.32
N HIS A 40 30.91 14.00 -8.02
CA HIS A 40 31.42 15.11 -7.20
C HIS A 40 32.95 15.00 -7.05
N THR A 41 33.64 16.13 -7.22
CA THR A 41 35.11 16.24 -7.25
C THR A 41 35.82 15.78 -5.98
N ASP A 42 35.06 15.63 -4.89
CA ASP A 42 35.54 15.20 -3.57
C ASP A 42 35.64 13.66 -3.46
N THR A 43 35.07 12.91 -4.40
CA THR A 43 35.03 11.43 -4.38
C THR A 43 35.72 10.79 -5.58
N SER A 44 36.05 11.58 -6.60
CA SER A 44 36.65 11.09 -7.85
C SER A 44 37.73 12.08 -8.33
N GLY A 45 38.99 11.72 -8.15
CA GLY A 45 40.12 12.48 -8.65
C GLY A 45 40.18 12.47 -10.18
N GLY A 46 40.28 13.67 -10.78
CA GLY A 46 40.54 13.89 -12.20
C GLY A 46 39.31 13.82 -13.12
N ASP A 47 39.12 14.86 -13.96
CA ASP A 47 38.21 14.98 -15.11
C ASP A 47 36.71 14.66 -14.97
N THR A 48 36.18 14.57 -13.75
CA THR A 48 34.73 14.40 -13.52
C THR A 48 33.88 15.66 -13.77
N LYS A 49 34.52 16.83 -13.89
CA LYS A 49 33.83 18.11 -14.19
C LYS A 49 33.18 18.12 -15.57
N ALA A 50 33.89 17.65 -16.60
CA ALA A 50 33.34 17.60 -17.96
C ALA A 50 32.13 16.64 -18.03
N ALA A 51 32.26 15.46 -17.42
CA ALA A 51 31.18 14.48 -17.33
C ALA A 51 29.95 15.01 -16.57
N PHE A 52 30.16 15.81 -15.52
CA PHE A 52 29.07 16.45 -14.78
C PHE A 52 28.34 17.51 -15.61
N VAL A 53 29.08 18.34 -16.36
CA VAL A 53 28.49 19.36 -17.24
C VAL A 53 27.61 18.70 -18.31
N THR A 54 28.13 17.70 -19.02
CA THR A 54 27.35 16.99 -20.05
C THR A 54 26.12 16.29 -19.48
N MET A 55 26.23 15.70 -18.29
CA MET A 55 25.11 15.06 -17.60
C MET A 55 24.04 16.09 -17.16
N LYS A 56 24.46 17.29 -16.74
CA LYS A 56 23.55 18.39 -16.40
C LYS A 56 22.81 18.92 -17.64
N GLU A 57 23.51 19.11 -18.75
CA GLU A 57 22.89 19.52 -20.02
C GLU A 57 21.85 18.49 -20.49
N ALA A 58 22.13 17.19 -20.34
CA ALA A 58 21.17 16.13 -20.64
C ALA A 58 19.93 16.20 -19.73
N TYR A 59 20.09 16.48 -18.44
CA TYR A 59 18.98 16.68 -17.50
C TYR A 59 18.14 17.91 -17.87
N ASP A 60 18.77 19.05 -18.13
CA ASP A 60 18.08 20.30 -18.47
C ASP A 60 17.29 20.14 -19.78
N PHE A 61 17.85 19.45 -20.78
CA PHE A 61 17.13 19.08 -22.00
C PHE A 61 15.90 18.22 -21.71
N LEU A 62 16.04 17.13 -20.95
CA LEU A 62 14.90 16.26 -20.60
C LEU A 62 13.80 17.01 -19.83
N VAL A 63 14.17 17.92 -18.93
CA VAL A 63 13.20 18.74 -18.20
C VAL A 63 12.48 19.72 -19.12
N SER A 64 13.17 20.32 -20.10
CA SER A 64 12.55 21.23 -21.08
C SER A 64 11.51 20.55 -21.98
N LEU A 65 11.64 19.23 -22.20
CA LEU A 65 10.67 18.45 -22.96
C LEU A 65 9.33 18.23 -22.25
N LYS A 66 9.27 18.48 -20.94
CA LYS A 66 8.04 18.33 -20.14
C LYS A 66 6.85 19.12 -20.71
N GLU A 67 7.09 20.36 -21.13
CA GLU A 67 6.03 21.26 -21.61
C GLU A 67 5.81 21.14 -23.12
N THR A 68 6.79 20.62 -23.86
CA THR A 68 6.79 20.61 -25.33
C THR A 68 6.40 19.25 -25.93
N MET A 69 6.50 18.14 -25.18
CA MET A 69 6.23 16.79 -25.69
C MET A 69 5.44 15.93 -24.68
N SER A 70 4.21 15.58 -25.04
CA SER A 70 3.44 14.56 -24.33
C SER A 70 4.02 13.16 -24.60
N GLY A 71 4.15 12.33 -23.56
CA GLY A 71 4.68 10.96 -23.66
C GLY A 71 6.14 10.77 -23.26
N VAL A 72 6.88 11.84 -22.93
CA VAL A 72 8.23 11.74 -22.33
C VAL A 72 8.13 11.42 -20.84
N PHE A 73 7.20 12.07 -20.14
CA PHE A 73 6.92 11.81 -18.74
C PHE A 73 5.55 11.14 -18.57
N ALA A 74 5.49 10.14 -17.71
CA ALA A 74 4.21 9.57 -17.30
C ALA A 74 3.48 10.58 -16.39
N GLU A 75 2.23 10.92 -16.72
CA GLU A 75 1.38 11.84 -15.92
C GLU A 75 1.09 11.32 -14.50
N ASN A 76 1.46 10.08 -14.19
CA ASN A 76 1.19 9.42 -12.91
C ASN A 76 2.44 9.31 -12.03
N GLY A 77 3.21 10.39 -11.95
CA GLY A 77 4.46 10.47 -11.20
C GLY A 77 4.43 11.43 -10.01
N SER A 78 3.25 11.70 -9.43
CA SER A 78 3.16 12.45 -8.17
C SER A 78 3.61 11.56 -7.01
N GLY A 79 4.92 11.41 -6.85
CA GLY A 79 5.53 10.95 -5.61
C GLY A 79 5.44 12.03 -4.53
N THR A 80 4.28 12.67 -4.35
CA THR A 80 3.98 13.19 -3.03
C THR A 80 3.94 11.98 -2.12
N LYS A 81 4.83 11.91 -1.13
CA LYS A 81 4.58 11.04 0.02
C LYS A 81 3.14 11.34 0.42
N LYS A 82 2.21 10.40 0.23
CA LYS A 82 0.87 10.53 0.80
C LYS A 82 1.10 10.59 2.29
N PHE A 83 1.20 11.80 2.83
CA PHE A 83 1.13 11.99 4.26
C PHE A 83 -0.19 11.36 4.65
N ALA A 84 -0.13 10.43 5.61
CA ALA A 84 -1.35 9.86 6.15
C ALA A 84 -2.22 11.05 6.61
N THR A 85 -3.51 10.98 6.28
CA THR A 85 -4.50 11.96 6.71
C THR A 85 -5.38 11.31 7.76
N THR A 86 -6.00 12.12 8.61
CA THR A 86 -7.11 11.65 9.42
C THR A 86 -8.30 11.26 8.54
N VAL A 87 -9.28 10.59 9.15
CA VAL A 87 -10.59 10.33 8.54
C VAL A 87 -11.31 11.63 8.11
N GLU A 88 -10.93 12.78 8.67
CA GLU A 88 -11.45 14.11 8.34
C GLU A 88 -10.64 14.79 7.21
N GLY A 89 -9.61 14.12 6.67
CA GLY A 89 -8.75 14.66 5.61
C GLY A 89 -7.64 15.60 6.11
N LEU A 90 -7.49 15.78 7.42
CA LEU A 90 -6.40 16.59 7.98
C LEU A 90 -5.07 15.85 7.85
N PRO A 91 -4.02 16.46 7.29
CA PRO A 91 -2.72 15.82 7.21
C PRO A 91 -2.15 15.63 8.62
N LEU A 92 -1.60 14.44 8.90
CA LEU A 92 -1.04 14.14 10.23
C LEU A 92 0.11 15.08 10.63
N THR A 93 0.75 15.75 9.68
CA THR A 93 1.81 16.75 9.92
C THR A 93 1.29 18.03 10.57
N GLU A 94 -0.01 18.30 10.50
CA GLU A 94 -0.64 19.47 11.11
C GLU A 94 -1.18 19.19 12.53
N LEU A 95 -0.99 17.97 13.04
CA LEU A 95 -1.42 17.56 14.37
C LEU A 95 -0.22 17.40 15.29
N GLY A 96 -0.46 17.57 16.60
CA GLY A 96 0.58 17.44 17.62
C GLY A 96 1.51 18.64 17.73
N LEU A 97 1.10 19.81 17.24
CA LEU A 97 1.91 21.05 17.23
C LEU A 97 1.92 21.81 18.57
N GLY A 98 1.19 21.34 19.57
CA GLY A 98 1.01 21.98 20.88
C GLY A 98 -0.03 23.11 20.87
N LEU A 99 -0.20 23.76 22.03
CA LEU A 99 -1.12 24.89 22.21
C LEU A 99 -0.50 26.27 21.85
N GLY A 100 0.72 26.27 21.32
CA GLY A 100 1.49 27.46 21.01
C GLY A 100 2.20 28.08 22.23
N PRO A 101 3.02 29.12 22.03
CA PRO A 101 3.93 29.65 23.06
C PRO A 101 3.23 30.43 24.18
N THR A 102 1.99 30.87 23.97
CA THR A 102 1.24 31.73 24.89
C THR A 102 0.39 30.95 25.90
N THR A 103 0.28 29.63 25.73
CA THR A 103 -0.66 28.80 26.47
C THR A 103 0.11 27.73 27.22
N ASN A 104 -0.04 27.69 28.55
CA ASN A 104 0.53 26.60 29.34
C ASN A 104 -0.22 25.30 29.06
N GLY A 105 0.49 24.34 28.48
CA GLY A 105 -0.01 23.00 28.17
C GLY A 105 0.79 21.91 28.87
N ARG A 106 0.19 20.73 28.99
CA ARG A 106 0.92 19.49 29.24
C ARG A 106 0.60 18.49 28.15
N ASP A 107 1.48 17.53 27.94
CA ASP A 107 1.27 16.46 26.95
C ASP A 107 -0.07 15.75 27.18
N CYS A 108 -0.78 15.51 26.09
CA CYS A 108 -2.03 14.77 26.12
C CYS A 108 -1.73 13.27 26.38
N PRO A 109 -2.21 12.69 27.49
CA PRO A 109 -1.88 11.31 27.85
C PRO A 109 -2.50 10.27 26.91
N ASP A 110 -3.58 10.62 26.20
CA ASP A 110 -4.31 9.71 25.31
C ASP A 110 -3.65 9.54 23.93
N CYS A 111 -2.91 10.55 23.47
CA CYS A 111 -2.23 10.49 22.17
C CYS A 111 -0.70 10.60 22.26
N GLY A 112 -0.15 10.82 23.46
CA GLY A 112 1.31 10.94 23.66
C GLY A 112 1.93 12.03 22.79
N ARG A 113 1.34 13.23 22.77
CA ARG A 113 1.72 14.39 21.94
C ARG A 113 1.41 14.27 20.43
N ALA A 114 0.98 13.12 19.92
CA ALA A 114 0.74 12.97 18.48
C ALA A 114 -0.42 13.82 17.93
N GLY A 115 -1.39 14.21 18.77
CA GLY A 115 -2.60 14.93 18.32
C GLY A 115 -3.64 14.05 17.64
N TYR A 116 -3.38 12.77 17.43
CA TYR A 116 -4.30 11.80 16.84
C TYR A 116 -4.21 10.42 17.51
N THR A 117 -5.25 9.60 17.33
CA THR A 117 -5.28 8.19 17.71
C THR A 117 -5.31 7.30 16.46
N LYS A 118 -4.82 6.07 16.60
CA LYS A 118 -4.83 5.06 15.53
C LYS A 118 -5.87 4.02 15.85
N ASP A 119 -6.85 3.86 14.97
CA ASP A 119 -7.83 2.79 15.04
C ASP A 119 -7.55 1.77 13.94
N PHE A 120 -7.60 0.50 14.32
CA PHE A 120 -7.57 -0.59 13.37
C PHE A 120 -9.02 -0.92 13.00
N GLY A 121 -9.43 -0.54 11.80
CA GLY A 121 -10.71 -1.00 11.30
C GLY A 121 -10.60 -2.49 10.99
N ASN A 122 -11.52 -3.25 11.54
CA ASN A 122 -11.68 -4.63 11.12
C ASN A 122 -12.28 -4.63 9.71
N ALA A 123 -11.41 -4.82 8.71
CA ALA A 123 -11.87 -4.97 7.34
C ALA A 123 -12.56 -6.33 7.21
N PHE A 124 -13.86 -6.32 6.93
CA PHE A 124 -14.52 -7.53 6.43
C PHE A 124 -14.01 -7.78 5.02
N THR A 125 -13.32 -8.91 4.83
CA THR A 125 -12.85 -9.34 3.51
C THR A 125 -13.81 -10.36 2.94
N VAL A 126 -13.85 -10.45 1.61
CA VAL A 126 -14.65 -11.46 0.93
C VAL A 126 -14.14 -12.86 1.23
N CYS A 127 -15.05 -13.80 1.44
CA CYS A 127 -14.68 -15.18 1.69
C CYS A 127 -14.23 -15.86 0.38
N GLU A 128 -12.92 -15.95 0.19
CA GLU A 128 -12.29 -16.62 -0.97
C GLU A 128 -12.60 -18.12 -1.00
N LYS A 129 -12.79 -18.77 0.15
CA LYS A 129 -13.07 -20.21 0.23
C LYS A 129 -14.37 -20.65 -0.43
N CYS A 130 -15.32 -19.75 -0.62
CA CYS A 130 -16.58 -20.03 -1.31
C CYS A 130 -16.79 -19.16 -2.55
N ASP A 131 -15.75 -18.46 -3.02
CA ASP A 131 -15.84 -17.48 -4.11
C ASP A 131 -17.03 -16.53 -3.95
N LYS A 132 -17.20 -15.95 -2.76
CA LYS A 132 -18.29 -14.99 -2.45
C LYS A 132 -19.71 -15.57 -2.48
N ARG A 133 -19.88 -16.89 -2.68
CA ARG A 133 -21.21 -17.53 -2.75
C ARG A 133 -21.84 -17.76 -1.38
N GLY A 134 -21.04 -17.75 -0.31
CA GLY A 134 -21.49 -18.05 1.06
C GLY A 134 -21.88 -19.52 1.28
N THR A 135 -21.90 -20.33 0.23
CA THR A 135 -22.33 -21.71 0.22
C THR A 135 -21.39 -22.54 -0.65
N ILE A 136 -21.22 -23.82 -0.29
CA ILE A 136 -20.42 -24.78 -1.05
C ILE A 136 -21.30 -25.97 -1.47
N PRO A 137 -21.05 -26.60 -2.64
CA PRO A 137 -21.80 -27.77 -3.07
C PRO A 137 -21.66 -28.90 -2.05
N ARG A 138 -22.77 -29.54 -1.70
CA ARG A 138 -22.74 -30.69 -0.79
C ARG A 138 -22.23 -31.91 -1.55
N ALA A 139 -21.18 -32.52 -1.03
CA ALA A 139 -20.63 -33.75 -1.58
C ALA A 139 -21.18 -34.95 -0.81
N TYR A 140 -21.64 -35.97 -1.54
CA TYR A 140 -22.16 -37.21 -0.99
C TYR A 140 -21.25 -38.36 -1.38
N ALA A 141 -21.05 -39.32 -0.47
CA ALA A 141 -20.32 -40.53 -0.79
C ALA A 141 -21.03 -41.29 -1.91
N CYS A 142 -20.26 -41.80 -2.87
CA CYS A 142 -20.80 -42.65 -3.92
C CYS A 142 -21.34 -43.94 -3.30
N ARG A 143 -22.63 -44.23 -3.50
CA ARG A 143 -23.28 -45.42 -2.92
C ARG A 143 -22.70 -46.74 -3.43
N TYR A 144 -22.11 -46.74 -4.62
CA TYR A 144 -21.57 -47.97 -5.22
C TYR A 144 -20.21 -48.37 -4.66
N CYS A 145 -19.35 -47.39 -4.36
CA CYS A 145 -18.00 -47.63 -3.82
C CYS A 145 -17.84 -47.15 -2.38
N GLU A 146 -18.93 -46.73 -1.74
CA GLU A 146 -18.98 -46.23 -0.36
C GLU A 146 -17.96 -45.11 -0.05
N GLY A 147 -17.66 -44.28 -1.04
CA GLY A 147 -16.70 -43.18 -0.87
C GLY A 147 -15.26 -43.49 -1.26
N THR A 148 -14.91 -44.75 -1.49
CA THR A 148 -13.52 -45.16 -1.81
C THR A 148 -13.07 -44.75 -3.21
N GLY A 149 -14.02 -44.62 -4.15
CA GLY A 149 -13.75 -44.32 -5.54
C GLY A 149 -13.13 -45.47 -6.32
N ARG A 150 -12.86 -46.62 -5.69
CA ARG A 150 -12.14 -47.74 -6.29
C ARG A 150 -12.70 -49.08 -5.83
N PHE A 151 -12.43 -50.13 -6.59
CA PHE A 151 -12.81 -51.49 -6.27
C PHE A 151 -11.65 -52.44 -6.54
N VAL A 152 -11.53 -53.49 -5.74
CA VAL A 152 -10.60 -54.59 -6.02
C VAL A 152 -11.37 -55.68 -6.76
N GLN A 153 -10.93 -56.03 -7.96
CA GLN A 153 -11.54 -57.10 -8.74
C GLN A 153 -11.30 -58.46 -8.05
N ALA A 154 -12.36 -59.22 -7.78
CA ALA A 154 -12.27 -60.48 -7.04
C ALA A 154 -11.33 -61.51 -7.67
N ARG A 155 -11.28 -61.60 -9.01
CA ARG A 155 -10.44 -62.57 -9.73
C ARG A 155 -8.99 -62.14 -9.89
N SER A 156 -8.76 -60.90 -10.31
CA SER A 156 -7.41 -60.42 -10.67
C SER A 156 -6.70 -59.72 -9.51
N ARG A 157 -7.42 -59.42 -8.41
CA ARG A 157 -7.02 -58.53 -7.32
C ARG A 157 -6.52 -57.15 -7.76
N ARG A 158 -6.80 -56.73 -8.99
CA ARG A 158 -6.41 -55.41 -9.49
C ARG A 158 -7.39 -54.35 -8.99
N GLU A 159 -6.85 -53.21 -8.58
CA GLU A 159 -7.64 -52.05 -8.24
C GLU A 159 -8.12 -51.35 -9.51
N VAL A 160 -9.42 -51.10 -9.59
CA VAL A 160 -10.06 -50.41 -10.72
C VAL A 160 -10.91 -49.24 -10.22
N SER A 161 -10.91 -48.15 -10.97
CA SER A 161 -11.71 -46.97 -10.63
C SER A 161 -13.21 -47.27 -10.71
N CYS A 162 -13.95 -46.75 -9.74
CA CYS A 162 -15.41 -46.84 -9.72
C CYS A 162 -16.00 -46.10 -10.93
N ARG A 163 -16.67 -46.85 -11.81
CA ARG A 163 -17.27 -46.29 -13.03
C ARG A 163 -18.39 -45.29 -12.74
N ALA A 164 -19.18 -45.53 -11.70
CA ALA A 164 -20.32 -44.68 -11.36
C ALA A 164 -19.90 -43.25 -10.99
N CYS A 165 -18.81 -43.09 -10.25
CA CYS A 165 -18.29 -41.76 -9.86
C CYS A 165 -17.02 -41.35 -10.62
N GLY A 166 -16.59 -42.13 -11.63
CA GLY A 166 -15.35 -41.90 -12.36
C GLY A 166 -14.08 -41.88 -11.49
N GLY A 167 -14.04 -42.66 -10.42
CA GLY A 167 -12.87 -42.71 -9.51
C GLY A 167 -12.86 -41.68 -8.37
N SER A 168 -13.78 -40.71 -8.36
CA SER A 168 -13.78 -39.62 -7.37
C SER A 168 -14.28 -39.99 -5.96
N GLY A 169 -14.98 -41.13 -5.83
CA GLY A 169 -15.64 -41.58 -4.60
C GLY A 169 -16.84 -40.73 -4.17
N ARG A 170 -17.11 -39.58 -4.81
CA ARG A 170 -18.13 -38.62 -4.34
C ARG A 170 -18.91 -38.00 -5.49
N PHE A 171 -20.19 -37.73 -5.25
CA PHE A 171 -21.04 -36.94 -6.13
C PHE A 171 -21.26 -35.56 -5.55
N LYS A 172 -21.34 -34.54 -6.42
CA LYS A 172 -21.75 -33.19 -6.04
C LYS A 172 -23.13 -32.96 -6.64
N ASP A 173 -24.14 -32.72 -5.80
CA ASP A 173 -25.45 -32.30 -6.30
C ASP A 173 -25.42 -30.78 -6.50
N PRO A 174 -25.59 -30.27 -7.75
CA PRO A 174 -25.59 -28.83 -8.01
C PRO A 174 -26.74 -28.08 -7.32
N ARG A 175 -27.82 -28.77 -6.95
CA ARG A 175 -29.00 -28.19 -6.28
C ARG A 175 -28.85 -28.13 -4.76
N GLN A 176 -28.01 -28.97 -4.17
CA GLN A 176 -27.86 -29.05 -2.71
C GLN A 176 -26.57 -28.36 -2.27
N ARG A 177 -26.72 -27.27 -1.52
CA ARG A 177 -25.60 -26.47 -1.00
C ARG A 177 -25.65 -26.44 0.51
N GLN A 178 -24.48 -26.42 1.13
CA GLN A 178 -24.33 -26.20 2.57
C GLN A 178 -23.67 -24.83 2.81
N LEU A 179 -23.91 -24.25 3.99
CA LEU A 179 -23.25 -23.02 4.39
C LEU A 179 -21.73 -23.21 4.32
N CYS A 180 -21.02 -22.19 3.83
CA CYS A 180 -19.58 -22.22 3.83
C CYS A 180 -19.11 -22.28 5.30
N PRO A 181 -18.31 -23.27 5.72
CA PRO A 181 -17.85 -23.37 7.11
C PRO A 181 -16.94 -22.21 7.51
N HIS A 182 -16.41 -21.46 6.53
CA HIS A 182 -15.46 -20.37 6.77
C HIS A 182 -16.15 -19.01 7.00
N CYS A 183 -17.29 -18.74 6.37
CA CYS A 183 -18.06 -17.51 6.58
C CYS A 183 -19.46 -17.74 7.13
N LEU A 184 -19.87 -19.00 7.35
CA LEU A 184 -21.18 -19.38 7.86
C LEU A 184 -22.35 -18.77 7.06
N GLY A 185 -22.14 -18.48 5.77
CA GLY A 185 -23.15 -17.86 4.91
C GLY A 185 -23.11 -16.34 4.78
N THR A 186 -22.32 -15.64 5.60
CA THR A 186 -22.23 -14.16 5.56
C THR A 186 -21.52 -13.63 4.31
N LYS A 187 -20.81 -14.51 3.59
CA LYS A 187 -19.95 -14.20 2.42
C LYS A 187 -18.70 -13.37 2.76
N THR A 188 -18.58 -12.89 4.00
CA THR A 188 -17.45 -12.10 4.50
C THR A 188 -16.81 -12.77 5.71
N ILE A 189 -15.51 -12.54 5.88
CA ILE A 189 -14.75 -12.97 7.05
C ILE A 189 -13.98 -11.79 7.63
N TRP A 190 -13.60 -11.91 8.90
CA TRP A 190 -12.67 -10.97 9.51
C TRP A 190 -11.34 -11.03 8.75
N GLY A 191 -11.02 -9.95 8.05
CA GLY A 191 -9.73 -9.79 7.38
C GLY A 191 -8.67 -9.35 8.38
N LYS A 192 -7.43 -9.31 7.91
CA LYS A 192 -6.38 -8.56 8.61
C LYS A 192 -6.81 -7.09 8.72
N PRO A 193 -6.45 -6.38 9.80
CA PRO A 193 -6.60 -4.93 9.85
C PRO A 193 -5.66 -4.32 8.80
N ASP A 194 -6.15 -4.20 7.57
CA ASP A 194 -5.37 -3.72 6.43
C ASP A 194 -5.45 -2.19 6.31
N THR A 195 -6.37 -1.58 7.06
CA THR A 195 -6.60 -0.13 7.06
C THR A 195 -6.44 0.43 8.46
N VAL A 196 -5.37 1.21 8.64
CA VAL A 196 -5.17 2.06 9.80
C VAL A 196 -5.92 3.35 9.55
N PHE A 197 -6.89 3.65 10.42
CA PHE A 197 -7.59 4.91 10.42
C PHE A 197 -6.95 5.82 11.45
N TYR A 198 -6.65 7.05 11.04
CA TYR A 198 -6.19 8.07 11.97
C TYR A 198 -7.36 8.97 12.33
N ARG A 199 -7.60 9.18 13.62
CA ARG A 199 -8.63 10.11 14.09
C ARG A 199 -7.98 11.23 14.88
N LYS A 200 -8.47 12.45 14.69
CA LYS A 200 -8.09 13.56 15.54
C LYS A 200 -8.35 13.19 17.00
N CYS A 201 -7.37 13.42 17.87
CA CYS A 201 -7.49 13.02 19.28
C CYS A 201 -8.65 13.83 19.89
N TRP A 202 -9.64 13.12 20.43
CA TRP A 202 -10.86 13.72 20.98
C TRP A 202 -10.60 14.63 22.19
N LYS A 203 -9.51 14.39 22.93
CA LYS A 203 -9.22 15.10 24.18
C LYS A 203 -8.43 16.38 23.99
N CYS A 204 -7.40 16.37 23.13
CA CYS A 204 -6.61 17.55 22.82
C CYS A 204 -7.06 18.25 21.53
N HIS A 205 -8.04 17.68 20.84
CA HIS A 205 -8.54 18.20 19.56
C HIS A 205 -7.41 18.49 18.57
N GLY A 206 -6.47 17.56 18.41
CA GLY A 206 -5.42 17.68 17.40
C GLY A 206 -4.13 18.36 17.87
N THR A 207 -4.12 19.06 19.00
CA THR A 207 -2.96 19.85 19.42
C THR A 207 -1.84 18.96 19.99
N GLY A 208 -2.16 17.79 20.54
CA GLY A 208 -1.20 16.95 21.26
C GLY A 208 -0.98 17.38 22.71
N GLU A 209 -1.57 18.50 23.14
CA GLU A 209 -1.45 19.06 24.48
C GLU A 209 -2.83 19.44 25.04
N ILE A 210 -2.96 19.38 26.36
CA ILE A 210 -4.14 19.87 27.09
C ILE A 210 -3.75 21.05 27.96
N GLN A 211 -4.57 22.09 27.95
CA GLN A 211 -4.30 23.32 28.68
C GLN A 211 -4.29 23.03 30.18
N VAL A 212 -3.26 23.51 30.86
CA VAL A 212 -3.19 23.50 32.32
C VAL A 212 -3.56 24.88 32.80
N PHE A 213 -4.70 24.99 33.49
CA PHE A 213 -5.02 26.22 34.19
C PHE A 213 -4.07 26.34 35.38
N ASN A 214 -3.11 27.25 35.27
CA ASN A 214 -2.35 27.69 36.42
C ASN A 214 -3.09 28.89 37.01
N PRO A 215 -3.92 28.73 38.05
CA PRO A 215 -4.49 29.89 38.72
C PRO A 215 -3.32 30.72 39.20
N VAL A 216 -3.19 31.94 38.69
CA VAL A 216 -2.30 32.93 39.29
C VAL A 216 -2.87 33.19 40.68
N ILE A 217 -2.32 32.50 41.70
CA ILE A 217 -2.61 32.84 43.09
C ILE A 217 -2.05 34.25 43.27
N ILE A 218 -2.95 35.22 43.42
CA ILE A 218 -2.55 36.61 43.64
C ILE A 218 -1.68 36.63 44.89
N LYS A 219 -0.45 37.15 44.78
CA LYS A 219 0.48 37.29 45.91
C LYS A 219 -0.24 37.99 47.07
N GLY A 220 -0.40 37.30 48.20
CA GLY A 220 -1.10 37.80 49.40
C GLY A 220 -2.49 37.18 49.69
N SER A 221 -2.94 36.19 48.91
CA SER A 221 -4.26 35.55 49.10
C SER A 221 -4.27 34.26 49.93
N LEU A 222 -3.10 33.79 50.38
CA LEU A 222 -2.98 32.75 51.40
C LEU A 222 -2.53 33.47 52.67
N GLY A 223 -3.50 33.73 53.56
CA GLY A 223 -3.28 34.35 54.86
C GLY A 223 -2.53 33.45 55.84
#